data_AF-A0A496WKL0-F1
#
_entry.id   AF-A0A496WKL0-F1
#
_cell.length_a   1.000
_cell.length_b   1.000
_cell.length_c   1.000
_cell.angle_alpha   90.00
_cell.angle_beta   90.00
_cell.angle_gamma   90.00
#
_symmetry.space_group_name_H-M   'P 1'
#
loop_
_entity.id
_entity.type
_entity.pdbx_description
1 polymer ?
#
loop_
_entity_poly.entity_id
_entity_poly.type
_entity_poly.pdbx_seq_one_letter_code
_entity_poly.pdbx_strand_id
1 'polypeptide(L)'
;MSVATIINQQLRAFTPSNVFCSWGASKFQAVGANQIEGIGESYSGALMFFSRGFLHRGHVLISLNGMDEYTISIGSVRKGKMNVKKQIKGIHFDMLGTIIDSMIETKNNYEDRKDQGAA
;
A
#
# COMPACT_ATOMS: atom_id res chain seq x y z
N MET A 1 5.58 -20.82 -4.02
CA MET A 1 5.76 -19.46 -3.46
C MET A 1 4.58 -18.62 -3.94
N SER A 2 3.87 -17.89 -3.07
CA SER A 2 2.71 -17.08 -3.49
C SER A 2 3.14 -15.69 -3.96
N VAL A 3 2.32 -15.04 -4.79
CA VAL A 3 2.53 -13.65 -5.24
C VAL A 3 2.70 -12.70 -4.04
N ALA A 4 1.90 -12.87 -2.99
CA ALA A 4 2.00 -12.08 -1.78
C ALA A 4 3.36 -12.23 -1.06
N THR A 5 3.93 -13.44 -1.05
CA THR A 5 5.28 -13.67 -0.49
C THR A 5 6.35 -12.93 -1.28
N ILE A 6 6.27 -12.97 -2.62
CA ILE A 6 7.20 -12.27 -3.51
C ILE A 6 7.12 -10.76 -3.29
N ILE A 7 5.90 -10.21 -3.27
CA ILE A 7 5.66 -8.78 -3.01
C ILE A 7 6.25 -8.38 -1.66
N ASN A 8 6.01 -9.16 -0.60
CA ASN A 8 6.53 -8.83 0.73
C ASN A 8 8.07 -8.89 0.79
N GLN A 9 8.70 -9.82 0.07
CA GLN A 9 10.16 -9.91 -0.02
C GLN A 9 10.73 -8.70 -0.76
N GLN A 10 10.18 -8.35 -1.92
CA GLN A 10 10.61 -7.20 -2.71
C GLN A 10 10.40 -5.89 -1.94
N LEU A 11 9.23 -5.70 -1.35
CA LEU A 11 8.92 -4.53 -0.53
C LEU A 11 9.95 -4.34 0.58
N ARG A 12 10.30 -5.41 1.30
CA ARG A 12 11.28 -5.35 2.39
C ARG A 12 12.73 -5.22 1.91
N ALA A 13 13.06 -5.76 0.75
CA ALA A 13 14.39 -5.66 0.17
C ALA A 13 14.70 -4.23 -0.33
N PHE A 14 13.70 -3.53 -0.86
CA PHE A 14 13.86 -2.20 -1.48
C PHE A 14 13.36 -1.04 -0.60
N THR A 15 12.79 -1.32 0.57
CA THR A 15 12.39 -0.28 1.53
C THR A 15 13.35 -0.28 2.72
N PRO A 16 14.03 0.84 3.04
CA PRO A 16 14.83 0.94 4.25
C PRO A 16 14.01 0.56 5.50
N SER A 17 14.61 -0.24 6.40
CA SER A 17 13.89 -0.79 7.56
C SER A 17 13.26 0.28 8.45
N ASN A 18 13.90 1.44 8.61
CA ASN A 18 13.37 2.56 9.37
C ASN A 18 12.11 3.17 8.75
N VAL A 19 12.07 3.28 7.41
CA VAL A 19 10.89 3.74 6.67
C VAL A 19 9.77 2.72 6.77
N PHE A 20 10.06 1.44 6.56
CA PHE A 20 9.04 0.40 6.70
C PHE A 20 8.43 0.35 8.13
N CYS A 21 9.27 0.55 9.16
CA CYS A 21 8.82 0.59 10.55
C CYS A 21 7.95 1.81 10.89
N SER A 22 8.18 2.97 10.26
CA SER A 22 7.39 4.18 10.56
C SER A 22 5.91 4.01 10.20
N TRP A 23 5.61 3.21 9.17
CA TRP A 23 4.25 2.97 8.67
C TRP A 23 3.29 2.31 9.67
N GLY A 24 3.80 1.76 10.78
CA GLY A 24 3.01 1.01 11.75
C GLY A 24 2.27 -0.18 11.13
N ALA A 25 2.88 -0.79 10.10
CA ALA A 25 2.28 -1.83 9.28
C ALA A 25 1.99 -3.11 10.09
N SER A 26 0.78 -3.63 9.97
CA SER A 26 0.30 -4.79 10.73
C SER A 26 -0.74 -5.58 9.94
N LYS A 27 -1.15 -6.75 10.44
CA LYS A 27 -2.22 -7.58 9.83
C LYS A 27 -1.96 -7.91 8.36
N PHE A 28 -0.73 -8.34 8.04
CA PHE A 28 -0.37 -8.79 6.71
C PHE A 28 -1.19 -10.03 6.34
N GLN A 29 -1.79 -10.02 5.16
CA GLN A 29 -2.49 -11.17 4.59
C GLN A 29 -2.16 -11.33 3.11
N ALA A 30 -2.07 -12.58 2.68
CA ALA A 30 -2.08 -12.93 1.27
C ALA A 30 -3.51 -12.84 0.73
N VAL A 31 -3.64 -12.27 -0.48
CA VAL A 31 -4.91 -12.13 -1.18
C VAL A 31 -4.80 -12.87 -2.51
N GLY A 32 -5.73 -13.78 -2.77
CA GLY A 32 -5.82 -14.51 -4.03
C GLY A 32 -6.25 -13.63 -5.20
N ALA A 33 -6.18 -14.17 -6.42
CA ALA A 33 -6.59 -13.47 -7.63
C ALA A 33 -8.02 -12.92 -7.49
N ASN A 34 -8.18 -11.62 -7.72
CA ASN A 34 -9.48 -10.92 -7.69
C ASN A 34 -10.35 -11.14 -6.44
N GLN A 35 -9.75 -11.55 -5.31
CA GLN A 35 -10.50 -11.87 -4.08
C GLN A 35 -11.07 -10.60 -3.40
N ILE A 36 -10.37 -9.48 -3.53
CA ILE A 36 -10.84 -8.15 -3.12
C ILE A 36 -11.40 -7.40 -4.33
N GLU A 37 -12.67 -7.03 -4.24
CA GLU A 37 -13.38 -6.22 -5.24
C GLU A 37 -13.12 -4.71 -5.04
N GLY A 38 -13.49 -3.89 -6.03
CA GLY A 38 -13.47 -2.42 -5.92
C GLY A 38 -12.14 -1.74 -6.27
N ILE A 39 -11.15 -2.52 -6.73
CA ILE A 39 -9.84 -2.01 -7.19
C ILE A 39 -9.91 -1.46 -8.62
N GLY A 40 -10.90 -1.90 -9.41
CA GLY A 40 -11.09 -1.43 -10.79
C GLY A 40 -10.12 -2.04 -11.80
N GLU A 41 -9.47 -3.15 -11.47
CA GLU A 41 -8.66 -3.96 -12.39
C GLU A 41 -8.53 -5.41 -11.90
N SER A 42 -8.11 -6.28 -12.81
CA SER A 42 -7.82 -7.69 -12.49
C SER A 42 -6.37 -7.87 -12.05
N TYR A 43 -6.14 -8.76 -11.09
CA TYR A 43 -4.81 -9.08 -10.57
C TYR A 43 -4.68 -10.57 -10.22
N SER A 44 -3.47 -11.09 -10.34
CA SER A 44 -3.14 -12.51 -10.13
C SER A 44 -2.93 -12.87 -8.65
N GLY A 45 -2.63 -11.87 -7.82
CA GLY A 45 -2.50 -11.99 -6.38
C GLY A 45 -2.09 -10.65 -5.77
N ALA A 46 -2.25 -10.52 -4.46
CA ALA A 46 -1.93 -9.29 -3.77
C ALA A 46 -1.44 -9.51 -2.33
N LEU A 47 -0.69 -8.54 -1.82
CA LEU A 47 -0.37 -8.41 -0.41
C LEU A 47 -1.22 -7.29 0.17
N MET A 48 -1.95 -7.57 1.25
CA MET A 48 -2.68 -6.55 2.00
C MET A 48 -2.12 -6.42 3.40
N PHE A 49 -2.05 -5.19 3.92
CA PHE A 49 -1.77 -4.91 5.31
C PHE A 49 -2.50 -3.66 5.78
N PHE A 50 -2.54 -3.47 7.09
CA PHE A 50 -3.08 -2.26 7.72
C PHE A 50 -1.94 -1.31 8.09
N SER A 51 -1.99 -0.08 7.63
CA SER A 51 -1.07 1.00 7.99
C SER A 51 -1.68 1.91 9.06
N ARG A 52 -0.83 2.41 9.97
CA ARG A 52 -1.15 3.45 10.94
C ARG A 52 -0.47 4.79 10.61
N GLY A 53 -0.08 4.99 9.36
CA GLY A 53 0.72 6.14 8.97
C GLY A 53 0.02 7.48 9.18
N PHE A 54 0.81 8.56 9.16
CA PHE A 54 0.35 9.91 9.45
C PHE A 54 -0.77 10.39 8.52
N LEU A 55 -0.64 10.18 7.21
CA LEU A 55 -1.60 10.63 6.20
C LEU A 55 -2.74 9.63 5.96
N HIS A 56 -2.48 8.33 6.17
CA HIS A 56 -3.47 7.29 5.94
C HIS A 56 -3.42 6.20 7.00
N ARG A 57 -4.53 6.09 7.73
CA ARG A 57 -4.82 4.96 8.64
C ARG A 57 -5.85 4.05 7.99
N GLY A 58 -5.42 2.91 7.49
CA GLY A 58 -6.29 2.02 6.74
C GLY A 58 -5.56 0.89 6.04
N HIS A 59 -6.25 0.26 5.09
CA HIS A 59 -5.70 -0.83 4.32
C HIS A 59 -4.81 -0.29 3.20
N VAL A 60 -3.68 -0.97 2.99
CA VAL A 60 -2.81 -0.85 1.84
C VAL A 60 -2.86 -2.21 1.14
N LEU A 61 -3.12 -2.19 -0.16
CA LEU A 61 -3.16 -3.37 -1.00
C LEU A 61 -2.21 -3.18 -2.17
N ILE A 62 -1.28 -4.12 -2.33
CA ILE A 62 -0.31 -4.16 -3.42
C ILE A 62 -0.68 -5.36 -4.29
N SER A 63 -1.16 -5.12 -5.51
CA SER A 63 -1.62 -6.16 -6.43
C SER A 63 -0.72 -6.26 -7.65
N LEU A 64 -0.48 -7.49 -8.13
CA LEU A 64 0.29 -7.76 -9.35
C LEU A 64 -0.68 -7.92 -10.55
N ASN A 65 -0.53 -7.06 -11.55
CA ASN A 65 -1.34 -7.11 -12.77
C ASN A 65 -0.80 -8.18 -13.76
N GLY A 66 -1.43 -8.32 -14.92
CA GLY A 66 -1.01 -9.28 -15.95
C GLY A 66 0.25 -8.90 -16.74
N MET A 67 0.78 -7.69 -16.53
CA MET A 67 1.92 -7.12 -17.25
C MET A 67 3.20 -7.07 -16.38
N ASP A 68 3.22 -7.80 -15.25
CA ASP A 68 4.31 -7.78 -14.26
C ASP A 68 4.54 -6.40 -13.61
N GLU A 69 3.49 -5.60 -13.51
CA GLU A 69 3.51 -4.32 -12.80
C GLU A 69 2.61 -4.37 -11.57
N TYR A 70 2.95 -3.54 -10.58
CA TYR A 70 2.20 -3.43 -9.36
C TYR A 70 1.21 -2.25 -9.41
N THR A 71 0.10 -2.44 -8.71
CA THR A 71 -0.82 -1.37 -8.33
C THR A 71 -0.88 -1.27 -6.82
N ILE A 72 -0.69 -0.06 -6.31
CA ILE A 72 -0.87 0.26 -4.89
C ILE A 72 -2.21 0.95 -4.73
N SER A 73 -3.09 0.35 -3.94
CA SER A 73 -4.36 0.95 -3.54
C SER A 73 -4.36 1.19 -2.03
N ILE A 74 -4.79 2.38 -1.60
CA ILE A 74 -5.04 2.67 -0.18
C ILE A 74 -6.51 2.98 0.05
N GLY A 75 -7.05 2.56 1.19
CA GLY A 75 -8.45 2.76 1.48
C GLY A 75 -8.93 1.96 2.69
N SER A 76 -10.19 1.54 2.64
CA SER A 76 -10.77 0.66 3.64
C SER A 76 -11.39 -0.57 2.98
N VAL A 77 -11.17 -1.75 3.55
CA VAL A 77 -11.82 -2.98 3.09
C VAL A 77 -12.96 -3.32 4.03
N ARG A 78 -14.14 -3.57 3.46
CA ARG A 78 -15.33 -4.03 4.18
C ARG A 78 -15.98 -5.14 3.37
N LYS A 79 -16.24 -6.29 4.01
CA LYS A 79 -16.89 -7.46 3.38
C LYS A 79 -16.26 -7.85 2.03
N GLY A 80 -14.93 -7.89 1.95
CA GLY A 80 -14.21 -8.27 0.72
C GLY A 80 -14.15 -7.19 -0.37
N LYS A 81 -14.74 -6.00 -0.15
CA LYS A 81 -14.69 -4.88 -1.11
C LYS A 81 -13.84 -3.74 -0.58
N MET A 82 -12.93 -3.25 -1.41
CA MET A 82 -12.12 -2.07 -1.14
C MET A 82 -12.87 -0.80 -1.57
N ASN A 83 -13.00 0.13 -0.63
CA ASN A 83 -13.33 1.51 -0.92
C ASN A 83 -12.02 2.29 -1.08
N VAL A 84 -11.60 2.49 -2.33
CA VAL A 84 -10.32 3.10 -2.71
C VAL A 84 -10.36 4.60 -2.45
N LYS A 85 -9.39 5.12 -1.71
CA LYS A 85 -9.15 6.56 -1.52
C LYS A 85 -8.16 7.11 -2.54
N LYS A 86 -7.08 6.37 -2.77
CA LYS A 86 -6.03 6.71 -3.74
C LYS A 86 -5.46 5.41 -4.30
N GLN A 87 -5.10 5.45 -5.58
CA GLN A 87 -4.52 4.33 -6.30
C GLN A 87 -3.47 4.85 -7.28
N ILE A 88 -2.37 4.11 -7.40
CA ILE A 88 -1.31 4.34 -8.38
C ILE A 88 -1.02 2.99 -9.05
N LYS A 89 -0.91 2.99 -10.38
CA LYS A 89 -0.73 1.80 -11.23
C LYS A 89 0.60 1.85 -11.97
N GLY A 90 1.03 0.74 -12.56
CA GLY A 90 2.23 0.68 -13.40
C GLY A 90 3.52 0.87 -12.62
N ILE A 91 3.57 0.32 -11.40
CA ILE A 91 4.70 0.51 -10.48
C ILE A 91 5.65 -0.68 -10.57
N HIS A 92 6.95 -0.43 -10.66
CA HIS A 92 7.97 -1.46 -10.56
C HIS A 92 8.30 -1.81 -9.09
N PHE A 93 8.84 -3.01 -8.87
CA PHE A 93 9.05 -3.55 -7.51
C PHE A 93 9.95 -2.68 -6.62
N ASP A 94 10.91 -1.96 -7.22
CA ASP A 94 11.88 -1.10 -6.55
C ASP A 94 11.28 0.24 -6.10
N MET A 95 10.16 0.66 -6.70
CA MET A 95 9.45 1.89 -6.35
C MET A 95 8.36 1.68 -5.29
N LEU A 96 8.04 0.44 -4.93
CA LEU A 96 6.94 0.13 -4.00
C LEU A 96 7.07 0.89 -2.66
N GLY A 97 8.27 0.87 -2.08
CA GLY A 97 8.54 1.53 -0.79
C GLY A 97 8.28 3.02 -0.83
N THR A 98 8.90 3.71 -1.78
CA THR A 98 8.80 5.16 -1.97
C THR A 98 7.36 5.59 -2.25
N ILE A 99 6.64 4.87 -3.12
CA ILE A 99 5.26 5.21 -3.45
C ILE A 99 4.34 5.00 -2.25
N ILE A 100 4.45 3.88 -1.53
CA ILE A 100 3.66 3.64 -0.31
C ILE A 100 3.91 4.74 0.71
N ASP A 101 5.17 5.06 1.00
CA ASP A 101 5.54 6.09 1.97
C ASP A 101 4.93 7.46 1.63
N SER A 102 5.00 7.86 0.35
CA SER A 102 4.38 9.10 -0.15
C SER A 102 2.85 9.13 -0.01
N MET A 103 2.21 7.95 0.05
CA MET A 103 0.76 7.83 0.16
C MET A 103 0.30 7.78 1.63
N ILE A 104 1.16 7.36 2.57
CA ILE A 104 0.75 7.08 3.95
C ILE A 104 1.47 7.91 5.03
N GLU A 105 2.67 8.45 4.77
CA GLU A 105 3.45 9.26 5.73
C GLU A 105 3.83 10.64 5.20
N THR A 106 4.46 10.70 4.03
CA THR A 106 5.20 11.90 3.61
C THR A 106 4.27 12.95 2.99
N LYS A 107 4.14 14.08 3.67
CA LYS A 107 3.60 15.34 3.11
C LYS A 107 4.77 16.12 2.49
N ASN A 108 4.68 16.45 1.21
CA ASN A 108 5.74 17.17 0.48
C ASN A 108 6.01 18.60 1.01
N ASN A 109 5.15 19.16 1.87
CA ASN A 109 5.35 20.49 2.46
C ASN A 109 5.53 20.43 3.98
N TYR A 110 6.60 21.07 4.46
CA TYR A 110 6.88 21.25 5.89
C TYR A 110 5.91 22.24 6.55
N GLU A 111 5.32 23.16 5.77
CA GLU A 111 4.41 24.21 6.27
C GLU A 111 3.02 23.66 6.61
N ASP A 112 2.48 22.73 5.81
CA ASP A 112 1.19 22.05 6.04
C ASP A 112 1.14 21.19 7.32
N ARG A 113 2.27 21.04 8.03
CA ARG A 113 2.37 20.32 9.31
C ARG A 113 2.14 21.23 10.52
N LYS A 114 2.27 22.55 10.40
CA LYS A 114 2.11 23.50 11.52
C LYS A 114 0.65 23.90 11.76
N ASP A 115 -0.17 23.94 10.72
CA ASP A 115 -1.56 24.44 10.81
C ASP A 115 -2.55 23.50 11.52
N GLN A 116 -2.10 22.35 12.02
CA GLN A 116 -2.96 21.38 12.72
C GLN A 116 -2.55 21.14 14.18
N GLY A 117 -1.53 21.86 14.67
CA GLY A 117 -1.13 21.84 16.08
C GLY A 117 -1.77 22.95 16.93
N ALA A 118 -2.64 23.76 16.36
CA ALA A 118 -3.35 24.85 17.05
C ALA A 118 -4.87 24.70 16.87
N ALA A 119 -5.45 23.72 17.56
CA ALA A 119 -6.88 23.64 17.85
C ALA A 119 -7.08 22.92 19.19
#